data_AF-A0A4Y4M0A0-F1
#
_entry.id   AF-A0A4Y4M0A0-F1
#
_cell.length_a   1.000
_cell.length_b   1.000
_cell.length_c   1.000
_cell.angle_alpha   90.00
_cell.angle_beta   90.00
_cell.angle_gamma   90.00
#
_symmetry.space_group_name_H-M   'P 1'
#
loop_
_entity.id
_entity.type
_entity.pdbx_description
1 polymer ?
#
loop_
_entity_poly.entity_id
_entity_poly.type
_entity_poly.pdbx_seq_one_letter_code
_entity_poly.pdbx_strand_id
1 'polypeptide(L)'
;MKNNRLGIADNDGTFRVPPEFEESTVEFSESRKGYLNLIPLKKDGIWYYYSNKGQFMMKSDKLCIANISPFFHYNEKFGIYKNGEKYNILYNDGQSLESDYDWISENGILVKNGNNYYFVLQNRTVVPYFKNE
;
A
#
# COMPACT_ATOMS: atom_id res chain seq x y z
N MET A 1 -15.77 11.61 -10.88
CA MET A 1 -16.33 12.21 -9.65
C MET A 1 -17.80 12.51 -9.85
N LYS A 2 -18.61 12.43 -8.79
CA LYS A 2 -20.01 12.86 -8.80
C LYS A 2 -20.34 13.49 -7.45
N ASN A 3 -20.95 14.66 -7.40
CA ASN A 3 -21.27 15.39 -6.16
C ASN A 3 -20.06 15.56 -5.22
N ASN A 4 -18.90 15.91 -5.75
CA ASN A 4 -17.62 16.00 -5.01
C ASN A 4 -17.18 14.71 -4.31
N ARG A 5 -17.75 13.56 -4.67
CA ARG A 5 -17.33 12.25 -4.20
C ARG A 5 -16.57 11.50 -5.29
N LEU A 6 -15.54 10.78 -4.85
CA LEU A 6 -14.66 9.96 -5.67
C LEU A 6 -15.20 8.54 -5.78
N GLY A 7 -15.01 7.94 -6.94
CA GLY A 7 -15.32 6.55 -7.26
C GLY A 7 -14.48 6.12 -8.45
N ILE A 8 -14.53 4.84 -8.80
CA ILE A 8 -13.80 4.28 -9.95
C ILE A 8 -14.82 4.04 -11.06
N ALA A 9 -14.58 4.59 -12.24
CA ALA A 9 -15.42 4.39 -13.40
C ALA A 9 -14.58 3.92 -14.59
N ASP A 10 -15.23 3.15 -15.46
CA ASP A 10 -14.68 2.81 -16.76
C ASP A 10 -14.70 4.03 -17.70
N ASN A 11 -14.06 3.89 -18.86
CA ASN A 11 -13.99 4.95 -19.87
C ASN A 11 -15.36 5.36 -20.43
N ASP A 12 -16.36 4.48 -20.34
CA ASP A 12 -17.75 4.75 -20.75
C ASP A 12 -18.56 5.50 -19.66
N GLY A 13 -17.97 5.76 -18.49
CA GLY A 13 -18.62 6.40 -17.35
C GLY A 13 -19.34 5.44 -16.41
N THR A 14 -19.34 4.13 -16.67
CA THR A 14 -19.91 3.11 -15.78
C THR A 14 -19.08 3.02 -14.50
N PHE A 15 -19.69 3.27 -13.34
CA PHE A 15 -18.99 3.16 -12.05
C PHE A 15 -18.77 1.68 -11.67
N ARG A 16 -17.50 1.30 -11.51
CA ARG A 16 -17.06 0.05 -10.88
C ARG A 16 -17.05 0.16 -9.35
N VAL A 17 -16.70 1.34 -8.85
CA VAL A 17 -16.81 1.71 -7.44
C VAL A 17 -17.64 2.99 -7.35
N PRO A 18 -18.78 2.98 -6.62
CA PRO A 18 -19.65 4.13 -6.50
C PRO A 18 -18.93 5.39 -6.01
N PRO A 19 -19.38 6.59 -6.42
CA PRO A 19 -18.81 7.84 -5.96
C PRO A 19 -19.28 8.17 -4.54
N GLU A 20 -18.60 7.62 -3.53
CA GLU A 20 -18.90 7.84 -2.10
C GLU A 20 -17.69 8.26 -1.26
N PHE A 21 -16.50 8.28 -1.86
CA PHE A 21 -15.24 8.56 -1.18
C PHE A 21 -14.88 10.05 -1.21
N GLU A 22 -14.04 10.46 -0.26
CA GLU A 22 -13.72 11.87 0.01
C GLU A 22 -12.37 12.27 -0.56
N GLU A 23 -11.42 11.33 -0.55
CA GLU A 23 -10.01 11.62 -0.82
C GLU A 23 -9.37 10.43 -1.55
N SER A 24 -8.38 10.72 -2.38
CA SER A 24 -7.49 9.74 -3.00
C SER A 24 -6.12 10.39 -3.18
N THR A 25 -5.05 9.61 -3.02
CA THR A 25 -3.68 10.05 -3.29
C THR A 25 -3.22 9.73 -4.71
N VAL A 26 -4.09 9.11 -5.52
CA VAL A 26 -3.76 8.78 -6.90
C VAL A 26 -3.89 10.02 -7.78
N GLU A 27 -2.75 10.50 -8.27
CA GLU A 27 -2.73 11.40 -9.42
C GLU A 27 -2.95 10.58 -10.70
N PHE A 28 -4.15 10.67 -11.25
CA PHE A 28 -4.45 10.07 -12.55
C PHE A 28 -3.80 10.89 -13.66
N SER A 29 -2.72 10.38 -14.22
CA SER A 29 -2.13 10.86 -15.48
C SER A 29 -2.21 9.79 -16.56
N GLU A 30 -2.29 10.20 -17.83
CA GLU A 30 -2.29 9.25 -18.95
C GLU A 30 -1.06 8.35 -18.96
N SER A 31 0.10 8.90 -18.56
CA SER A 31 1.36 8.17 -18.42
C SER A 31 1.36 7.09 -17.33
N ARG A 32 0.39 7.10 -16.40
CA ARG A 32 0.30 6.17 -15.26
C ARG A 32 -0.83 5.15 -15.37
N LYS A 33 -1.70 5.25 -16.39
CA LYS A 33 -2.87 4.36 -16.60
C LYS A 33 -2.51 2.86 -16.65
N GLY A 34 -1.28 2.51 -17.05
CA GLY A 34 -0.80 1.11 -17.10
C GLY A 34 -0.03 0.61 -15.88
N TYR A 35 0.31 1.49 -14.93
CA TYR A 35 1.21 1.18 -13.81
C TYR A 35 0.54 1.28 -12.43
N LEU A 36 -0.64 1.90 -12.36
CA LEU A 36 -1.43 1.96 -11.13
C LEU A 36 -2.07 0.60 -10.88
N ASN A 37 -1.50 -0.17 -9.96
CA ASN A 37 -2.06 -1.45 -9.52
C ASN A 37 -2.96 -1.31 -8.28
N LEU A 38 -2.90 -0.16 -7.60
CA LEU A 38 -3.66 0.11 -6.38
C LEU A 38 -4.21 1.52 -6.39
N ILE A 39 -5.49 1.64 -6.04
CA ILE A 39 -6.22 2.90 -5.94
C ILE A 39 -6.72 3.04 -4.49
N PRO A 40 -6.00 3.80 -3.64
CA PRO A 40 -6.49 4.19 -2.32
C PRO A 40 -7.62 5.23 -2.44
N LEU A 41 -8.74 4.96 -1.76
CA LEU A 41 -9.87 5.87 -1.60
C LEU A 41 -10.21 5.99 -0.11
N LYS A 42 -10.42 7.20 0.41
CA LYS A 42 -10.71 7.43 1.83
C LYS A 42 -12.19 7.70 2.07
N LYS A 43 -12.73 7.11 3.13
CA LYS A 43 -14.08 7.36 3.64
C LYS A 43 -14.09 7.20 5.15
N ASP A 44 -14.64 8.16 5.87
CA ASP A 44 -14.76 8.14 7.33
C ASP A 44 -13.42 7.87 8.05
N GLY A 45 -12.33 8.46 7.54
CA GLY A 45 -10.98 8.30 8.09
C GLY A 45 -10.28 6.98 7.76
N ILE A 46 -10.93 6.06 7.04
CA ILE A 46 -10.39 4.76 6.66
C ILE A 46 -10.04 4.75 5.17
N TRP A 47 -8.90 4.16 4.83
CA TRP A 47 -8.47 3.92 3.45
C TRP A 47 -9.00 2.58 2.96
N TYR A 48 -9.67 2.62 1.82
CA TYR A 48 -10.16 1.49 1.06
C TYR A 48 -9.28 1.33 -0.17
N TYR A 49 -8.79 0.13 -0.37
CA TYR A 49 -7.87 -0.15 -1.45
C TYR A 49 -8.56 -0.98 -2.53
N TYR A 50 -8.50 -0.47 -3.75
CA TYR A 50 -9.05 -1.13 -4.91
C TYR A 50 -7.97 -1.43 -5.94
N SER A 51 -8.14 -2.51 -6.70
CA SER A 51 -7.36 -2.71 -7.92
C SER A 51 -7.75 -1.69 -8.99
N ASN A 52 -6.96 -1.58 -10.05
CA ASN A 52 -7.33 -0.80 -11.24
C ASN A 52 -8.60 -1.28 -11.96
N LYS A 53 -9.08 -2.48 -11.65
CA LYS A 53 -10.37 -3.02 -12.12
C LYS A 53 -11.53 -2.70 -11.16
N GLY A 54 -11.29 -1.92 -10.11
CA GLY A 54 -12.28 -1.59 -9.09
C GLY A 54 -12.60 -2.75 -8.14
N GLN A 55 -11.75 -3.79 -8.06
CA GLN A 55 -11.95 -4.87 -7.10
C GLN A 55 -11.46 -4.44 -5.73
N PHE A 56 -12.30 -4.58 -4.71
CA PHE A 56 -11.90 -4.32 -3.33
C PHE A 56 -10.81 -5.32 -2.90
N MET A 57 -9.72 -4.81 -2.34
CA MET A 57 -8.58 -5.60 -1.88
C MET A 57 -8.55 -5.67 -0.35
N MET A 58 -8.53 -4.52 0.32
CA MET A 58 -8.59 -4.43 1.77
C MET A 58 -8.94 -3.01 2.22
N LYS A 59 -9.10 -2.81 3.53
CA LYS A 59 -9.17 -1.49 4.16
C LYS A 59 -8.21 -1.40 5.33
N SER A 60 -7.72 -0.20 5.62
CA SER A 60 -6.82 0.09 6.74
C SER A 60 -6.94 1.54 7.19
N ASP A 61 -6.56 1.82 8.44
CA ASP A 61 -6.34 3.18 8.91
C ASP A 61 -5.01 3.76 8.38
N LYS A 62 -4.13 2.91 7.84
CA LYS A 62 -2.83 3.30 7.27
C LYS A 62 -2.94 3.60 5.80
N LEU A 63 -2.36 4.72 5.36
CA LEU A 63 -2.15 5.03 3.94
C LEU A 63 -0.83 4.40 3.46
N CYS A 64 -0.91 3.36 2.62
CA CYS A 64 0.23 2.88 1.86
C CYS A 64 0.74 3.93 0.87
N ILE A 65 2.04 4.21 0.93
CA ILE A 65 2.78 5.12 0.05
C ILE A 65 3.47 4.39 -1.10
N ALA A 66 3.65 3.07 -0.97
CA ALA A 66 4.19 2.21 -1.99
C ALA A 66 3.51 0.84 -1.88
N ASN A 67 3.28 0.21 -3.04
CA ASN A 67 2.74 -1.14 -3.09
C ASN A 67 3.89 -2.13 -3.17
N ILE A 68 3.83 -3.18 -2.36
CA ILE A 68 4.76 -4.29 -2.52
C ILE A 68 4.15 -5.16 -3.62
N SER A 69 4.77 -5.12 -4.80
CA SER A 69 4.15 -5.69 -6.01
C SER A 69 3.75 -7.17 -5.80
N PRO A 70 2.52 -7.56 -6.20
CA PRO A 70 2.00 -8.92 -6.05
C PRO A 70 2.60 -9.91 -7.06
N PHE A 71 3.69 -9.57 -7.78
CA PHE A 71 4.36 -10.51 -8.70
C PHE A 71 4.71 -11.84 -8.01
N PHE A 72 4.83 -11.84 -6.69
CA PHE A 72 4.85 -13.05 -5.89
C PHE A 72 3.46 -13.31 -5.34
N HIS A 73 2.69 -14.17 -6.01
CA HIS A 73 1.34 -14.63 -5.63
C HIS A 73 1.23 -15.26 -4.22
N TYR A 74 2.33 -15.32 -3.46
CA TYR A 74 2.44 -15.86 -2.11
C TYR A 74 2.98 -14.85 -1.09
N ASN A 75 3.00 -13.55 -1.42
CA ASN A 75 3.43 -12.54 -0.47
C ASN A 75 2.24 -11.98 0.31
N GLU A 76 2.21 -12.20 1.63
CA GLU A 76 1.21 -11.60 2.52
C GLU A 76 1.37 -10.08 2.69
N LYS A 77 2.53 -9.54 2.28
CA LYS A 77 2.83 -8.11 2.34
C LYS A 77 1.97 -7.37 1.30
N PHE A 78 1.23 -6.37 1.76
CA PHE A 78 0.36 -5.56 0.94
C PHE A 78 1.06 -4.29 0.44
N GLY A 79 1.61 -3.51 1.36
CA GLY A 79 2.22 -2.23 1.03
C GLY A 79 3.05 -1.65 2.15
N ILE A 80 3.75 -0.57 1.85
CA ILE A 80 4.57 0.18 2.81
C ILE A 80 3.82 1.45 3.17
N TYR A 81 3.74 1.76 4.45
CA TYR A 81 3.18 3.02 4.94
C TYR A 81 4.19 3.75 5.83
N LYS A 82 3.96 5.05 6.03
CA LYS A 82 4.77 5.88 6.92
C LYS A 82 4.10 5.99 8.30
N ASN A 83 4.87 5.80 9.36
CA ASN A 83 4.46 6.00 10.75
C ASN A 83 5.40 7.02 11.41
N GLY A 84 4.94 8.27 11.57
CA GLY A 84 5.82 9.36 11.98
C GLY A 84 6.94 9.58 10.96
N GLU A 85 8.20 9.47 11.38
CA GLU A 85 9.37 9.59 10.50
C GLU A 85 9.84 8.26 9.90
N LYS A 86 9.28 7.14 10.38
CA LYS A 86 9.66 5.78 9.99
C LYS A 86 8.62 5.13 9.08
N TYR A 87 8.89 3.89 8.68
CA TYR A 87 8.09 3.11 7.75
C TYR A 87 7.80 1.72 8.30
N ASN A 88 6.68 1.15 7.89
CA ASN A 88 6.32 -0.23 8.23
C ASN A 88 5.60 -0.89 7.04
N ILE A 89 5.49 -2.22 7.10
CA ILE A 89 4.82 -3.04 6.09
C ILE A 89 3.42 -3.36 6.61
N LEU A 90 2.40 -2.99 5.85
CA LEU A 90 1.02 -3.46 6.01
C LEU A 90 0.88 -4.82 5.33
N TYR A 91 0.26 -5.77 6.01
CA TYR A 91 -0.07 -7.09 5.50
C TYR A 91 -1.55 -7.17 5.10
N ASN A 92 -1.89 -8.16 4.26
CA ASN A 92 -3.25 -8.36 3.75
C ASN A 92 -4.29 -8.64 4.85
N ASP A 93 -3.85 -9.10 6.03
CA ASP A 93 -4.70 -9.29 7.21
C ASP A 93 -4.91 -7.99 8.03
N GLY A 94 -4.35 -6.86 7.58
CA GLY A 94 -4.42 -5.57 8.24
C GLY A 94 -3.37 -5.36 9.34
N GLN A 95 -2.54 -6.36 9.64
CA GLN A 95 -1.47 -6.23 10.63
C GLN A 95 -0.20 -5.61 10.04
N SER A 96 0.79 -5.36 10.89
CA SER A 96 2.08 -4.78 10.50
C SER A 96 3.24 -5.52 11.17
N LEU A 97 4.49 -5.20 10.80
CA LEU A 97 5.63 -5.66 11.58
C LEU A 97 5.58 -5.03 12.97
N GLU A 98 6.18 -5.72 13.95
CA GLU A 98 6.24 -5.27 15.34
C GLU A 98 7.00 -3.94 15.50
N SER A 99 7.94 -3.66 14.60
CA SER A 99 8.80 -2.47 14.66
C SER A 99 8.70 -1.63 13.38
N ASP A 100 8.92 -0.32 13.54
CA ASP A 100 9.07 0.62 12.44
C ASP A 100 10.56 0.78 12.06
N TYR A 101 10.82 1.02 10.77
CA TYR A 101 12.15 1.05 10.16
C TYR A 101 12.43 2.37 9.46
N ASP A 102 13.70 2.76 9.37
CA ASP A 102 14.11 4.01 8.72
C ASP A 102 13.95 3.95 7.20
N TRP A 103 14.00 2.74 6.64
CA TRP A 103 13.79 2.48 5.22
C TRP A 103 13.35 1.03 4.99
N ILE A 104 12.51 0.82 3.98
CA ILE A 104 12.04 -0.49 3.51
C ILE A 104 12.29 -0.55 2.00
N SER A 105 12.85 -1.65 1.50
CA SER A 105 13.01 -1.87 0.06
C SER A 105 11.65 -1.94 -0.64
N GLU A 106 11.58 -1.57 -1.91
CA GLU A 106 10.31 -1.52 -2.67
C GLU A 106 9.56 -2.86 -2.69
N ASN A 107 10.29 -3.98 -2.61
CA ASN A 107 9.72 -5.33 -2.55
C ASN A 107 9.45 -5.83 -1.10
N GLY A 108 9.74 -5.02 -0.08
CA GLY A 108 9.52 -5.35 1.32
C GLY A 108 10.38 -6.49 1.88
N ILE A 109 11.47 -6.87 1.18
CA ILE A 109 12.36 -7.97 1.60
C ILE A 109 13.46 -7.48 2.55
N LEU A 110 13.92 -6.23 2.40
CA LEU A 110 14.97 -5.64 3.22
C LEU A 110 14.43 -4.43 3.98
N VAL A 111 14.85 -4.31 5.23
CA VAL A 111 14.58 -3.15 6.08
C VAL A 111 15.86 -2.64 6.71
N LYS A 112 15.90 -1.34 7.00
CA LYS A 112 17.04 -0.66 7.62
C LYS A 112 16.63 0.01 8.93
N ASN A 113 17.46 -0.11 9.94
CA ASN A 113 17.34 0.64 11.20
C ASN A 113 18.73 1.08 11.65
N GLY A 114 18.99 2.39 11.70
CA GLY A 114 20.33 2.95 11.82
C GLY A 114 21.22 2.49 10.66
N ASN A 115 22.38 1.93 10.98
CA ASN A 115 23.31 1.38 9.99
C ASN A 115 23.12 -0.13 9.71
N ASN A 116 22.09 -0.73 10.31
CA ASN A 116 21.85 -2.16 10.24
C ASN A 116 20.76 -2.49 9.21
N TYR A 117 20.94 -3.63 8.53
CA TYR A 117 20.00 -4.15 7.55
C TYR A 117 19.52 -5.53 7.96
N TYR A 118 18.25 -5.81 7.69
CA TYR A 118 17.58 -7.05 8.07
C TYR A 118 16.75 -7.58 6.90
N PHE A 119 16.68 -8.90 6.77
CA PHE A 119 15.70 -9.55 5.90
C PHE A 119 14.35 -9.66 6.62
N VAL A 120 13.27 -9.42 5.89
CA VAL A 120 11.90 -9.71 6.31
C VAL A 120 11.41 -10.95 5.59
N LEU A 121 11.32 -12.05 6.33
CA LEU A 121 10.90 -13.34 5.82
C LEU A 121 9.39 -13.35 5.53
N GLN A 122 8.90 -14.42 4.91
CA GLN A 122 7.47 -14.57 4.57
C GLN A 122 6.58 -14.64 5.81
N ASN A 123 7.04 -15.31 6.87
CA ASN A 123 6.37 -15.43 8.15
C ASN A 123 6.52 -14.18 9.06
N ARG A 124 6.86 -13.02 8.47
CA ARG A 124 7.07 -11.73 9.17
C ARG A 124 8.25 -11.69 10.13
N THR A 125 9.04 -12.76 10.22
CA THR A 125 10.27 -12.75 11.02
C THR A 125 11.31 -11.85 10.38
N VAL A 126 11.96 -11.04 11.23
CA VAL A 126 13.01 -10.10 10.82
C VAL A 126 14.35 -10.62 11.31
N VAL A 127 15.26 -10.96 10.38
CA VAL A 127 16.56 -11.54 10.71
C VAL A 127 17.70 -10.63 10.25
N PRO A 128 18.79 -10.51 11.03
CA PRO A 128 19.93 -9.69 10.62
C PRO A 128 20.50 -10.13 9.28
N TYR A 129 20.76 -9.15 8.40
CA TYR A 129 21.50 -9.36 7.15
C TYR A 129 22.90 -8.74 7.24
N PHE A 130 22.97 -7.50 7.72
CA PHE A 130 24.22 -6.78 7.93
C PHE A 130 24.11 -5.96 9.22
N LYS A 131 25.10 -6.09 10.10
CA LYS A 131 25.24 -5.28 11.29
C LYS A 131 26.57 -4.56 11.24
N ASN A 132 26.53 -3.24 11.41
CA ASN A 132 27.75 -2.47 11.64
C ASN A 132 27.97 -2.50 13.17
N GLU A 133 28.95 -3.27 13.62
CA GLU A 133 29.37 -3.32 15.03
C GLU A 133 30.07 -2.02 15.46
#